data_AF-A0AB38I6B3-F1
#
_entry.id   AF-A0AB38I6B3-F1
#
_cell.length_a   1.000
_cell.length_b   1.000
_cell.length_c   1.000
_cell.angle_alpha   90.00
_cell.angle_beta   90.00
_cell.angle_gamma   90.00
#
_symmetry.space_group_name_H-M   'P 1'
#
loop_
_entity.id
_entity.type
_entity.pdbx_description
1 polymer ?
#
loop_
_entity_poly.entity_id
_entity_poly.type
_entity_poly.pdbx_seq_one_letter_code
_entity_poly.pdbx_strand_id
1 'polypeptide(L)'
;MRARKRSSLKSHAAAVGTVLLVWAFNGAMIADLDFPPFMVTLDMLSMAQNPAMVASNHTVVFQLSFDYDRLLALAGGWFLGTANPVLTMVVLALLTGFVLRIKP
;
A
#
# COMPACT_ATOMS: atom_id res chain seq x y z
N MET A 1 -13.06 -2.33 -30.06
CA MET A 1 -12.94 -3.19 -28.86
C MET A 1 -11.81 -4.24 -28.89
N ARG A 2 -11.42 -4.83 -30.04
CA ARG A 2 -10.34 -5.86 -30.08
C ARG A 2 -8.92 -5.35 -29.80
N ALA A 3 -8.64 -4.06 -30.04
CA ALA A 3 -7.31 -3.46 -29.81
C ALA A 3 -6.96 -3.30 -28.31
N ARG A 4 -7.93 -2.97 -27.43
CA ARG A 4 -7.69 -2.90 -25.96
C ARG A 4 -7.37 -4.26 -25.35
N LYS A 5 -8.04 -5.33 -25.81
CA LYS A 5 -7.80 -6.69 -25.28
C LYS A 5 -6.37 -7.17 -25.55
N ARG A 6 -5.79 -6.78 -26.70
CA ARG A 6 -4.41 -7.10 -27.08
C ARG A 6 -3.38 -6.29 -26.30
N SER A 7 -3.70 -5.05 -25.92
CA SER A 7 -2.84 -4.23 -25.06
C SER A 7 -2.85 -4.74 -23.61
N SER A 8 -4.02 -5.15 -23.11
CA SER A 8 -4.17 -5.75 -21.79
C SER A 8 -3.40 -7.07 -21.69
N LEU A 9 -3.45 -7.95 -22.69
CA LEU A 9 -2.70 -9.21 -22.64
C LEU A 9 -1.18 -9.00 -22.51
N LYS A 10 -0.63 -7.96 -23.16
CA LYS A 10 0.79 -7.59 -23.05
C LYS A 10 1.16 -7.10 -21.65
N SER A 11 0.27 -6.37 -20.97
CA SER A 11 0.54 -5.89 -19.60
C SER A 11 0.54 -7.02 -18.59
N HIS A 12 -0.32 -8.03 -18.75
CA HIS A 12 -0.33 -9.21 -17.88
C HIS A 12 0.95 -10.03 -18.06
N ALA A 13 1.37 -10.26 -19.30
CA ALA A 13 2.63 -10.96 -19.59
C ALA A 13 3.84 -10.20 -19.01
N ALA A 14 3.85 -8.87 -19.14
CA ALA A 14 4.89 -8.04 -18.54
C ALA A 14 4.88 -8.14 -17.00
N ALA A 15 3.71 -8.06 -16.35
CA ALA A 15 3.59 -8.16 -14.90
C ALA A 15 4.07 -9.51 -14.35
N VAL A 16 3.68 -10.61 -14.99
CA VAL A 16 4.13 -11.95 -14.62
C VAL A 16 5.64 -12.09 -14.80
N GLY A 17 6.19 -11.58 -15.90
CA GLY A 17 7.64 -11.56 -16.14
C GLY A 17 8.40 -10.77 -15.07
N THR A 18 7.90 -9.60 -14.69
CA THR A 18 8.49 -8.80 -13.62
C THR A 18 8.47 -9.52 -12.28
N VAL A 19 7.34 -10.12 -11.88
CA VAL A 19 7.24 -10.86 -10.61
C VAL A 19 8.21 -12.04 -10.55
N LEU A 20 8.37 -12.78 -11.65
CA LEU A 20 9.33 -13.89 -11.73
C LEU A 20 10.78 -13.42 -11.61
N LEU A 21 11.13 -12.28 -12.22
CA LEU A 21 12.45 -11.66 -12.10
C LEU A 21 12.75 -11.24 -10.66
N VAL A 22 11.80 -10.55 -10.00
CA VAL A 22 11.93 -10.14 -8.59
C VAL A 22 12.07 -11.35 -7.68
N TRP A 23 11.28 -12.39 -7.91
CA TRP A 23 11.35 -13.63 -7.14
C TRP A 23 12.71 -14.32 -7.29
N ALA A 24 13.22 -14.46 -8.52
CA ALA A 24 14.52 -15.06 -8.78
C ALA A 24 15.66 -14.24 -8.18
N PHE A 25 15.62 -12.92 -8.29
CA PHE A 25 16.61 -12.01 -7.71
C PHE A 25 16.66 -12.11 -6.18
N ASN A 26 15.50 -12.01 -5.53
CA ASN A 26 15.41 -12.13 -4.07
C ASN A 26 15.85 -13.52 -3.60
N GLY A 27 15.49 -14.58 -4.33
CA GLY A 27 15.91 -15.95 -4.05
C GLY A 27 17.42 -16.14 -4.16
N ALA A 28 18.06 -15.58 -5.20
CA ALA A 28 19.50 -15.65 -5.41
C ALA A 28 20.28 -14.90 -4.31
N MET A 29 19.84 -13.70 -3.91
CA MET A 29 20.49 -12.96 -2.82
C MET A 29 20.44 -13.70 -1.48
N ILE A 30 19.35 -14.42 -1.22
CA ILE A 30 19.18 -15.21 0.01
C ILE A 30 20.01 -16.50 -0.06
N ALA A 31 20.03 -17.19 -1.20
CA ALA A 31 20.65 -18.51 -1.33
C ALA A 31 22.15 -18.48 -1.63
N ASP A 32 22.62 -17.54 -2.45
CA ASP A 32 24.02 -17.49 -2.90
C ASP A 32 24.87 -16.51 -2.09
N LEU A 33 24.27 -15.43 -1.55
CA LEU A 33 24.97 -14.39 -0.80
C LEU A 33 24.67 -14.39 0.71
N ASP A 34 23.84 -15.31 1.21
CA ASP A 34 23.47 -15.49 2.62
C ASP A 34 22.96 -14.20 3.30
N PHE A 35 22.38 -13.27 2.52
CA PHE A 35 21.81 -12.05 3.08
C PHE A 35 20.51 -12.37 3.85
N PRO A 36 20.27 -11.73 5.01
CA PRO A 36 19.04 -11.95 5.74
C PRO A 36 17.82 -11.52 4.89
N PRO A 37 16.72 -12.30 4.90
CA PRO A 37 15.58 -12.12 3.99
C PRO A 37 14.85 -10.79 4.19
N PHE A 38 14.87 -10.25 5.42
CA PHE A 38 14.27 -8.95 5.72
C PHE A 38 14.98 -7.80 4.98
N MET A 39 16.31 -7.81 4.92
CA MET A 39 17.09 -6.75 4.27
C MET A 39 16.84 -6.75 2.76
N VAL A 40 16.87 -7.91 2.12
CA VAL A 40 16.66 -8.06 0.68
C VAL A 40 15.27 -7.57 0.27
N THR A 41 14.24 -7.91 1.04
CA THR A 41 12.86 -7.50 0.73
C THR A 41 12.60 -6.02 1.01
N LEU A 42 13.16 -5.46 2.08
CA LEU A 42 13.09 -4.01 2.35
C LEU A 42 13.83 -3.19 1.29
N ASP A 43 15.00 -3.65 0.87
CA ASP A 43 15.77 -3.04 -0.20
C ASP A 43 14.94 -3.02 -1.50
N MET A 44 14.36 -4.16 -1.86
CA MET A 44 13.52 -4.27 -3.05
C MET A 44 12.27 -3.37 -2.96
N LEU A 45 11.64 -3.25 -1.79
CA LEU A 45 10.51 -2.34 -1.58
C LEU A 45 10.94 -0.88 -1.82
N SER A 46 12.06 -0.44 -1.23
CA SER A 46 12.58 0.92 -1.39
C SER A 46 12.93 1.22 -2.85
N MET A 47 13.65 0.30 -3.50
CA MET A 47 14.09 0.42 -4.89
C MET A 47 12.92 0.39 -5.88
N ALA A 48 11.84 -0.34 -5.60
CA ALA A 48 10.67 -0.37 -6.47
C ALA A 48 9.71 0.80 -6.21
N GLN A 49 9.55 1.20 -4.94
CA GLN A 49 8.54 2.18 -4.53
C GLN A 49 8.90 3.60 -4.96
N ASN A 50 10.16 4.01 -4.83
CA ASN A 50 10.60 5.35 -5.24
C ASN A 50 10.38 5.63 -6.75
N PRO A 51 10.85 4.79 -7.69
CA PRO A 51 10.61 5.02 -9.11
C PRO A 51 9.14 4.84 -9.50
N ALA A 52 8.39 3.96 -8.82
CA ALA A 52 6.94 3.86 -9.04
C ALA A 52 6.22 5.16 -8.66
N MET A 53 6.65 5.83 -7.59
CA MET A 53 6.06 7.09 -7.14
C MET A 53 6.45 8.29 -8.01
N VAL A 54 7.66 8.29 -8.58
CA VAL A 54 8.10 9.27 -9.60
C VAL A 54 7.37 9.05 -10.92
N ALA A 55 7.28 7.81 -11.41
CA ALA A 55 6.53 7.48 -12.61
C ALA A 55 5.03 7.80 -12.48
N SER A 56 4.49 7.73 -11.25
CA SER A 56 3.11 8.09 -10.94
C SER A 56 2.90 9.59 -10.69
N ASN A 57 3.89 10.47 -10.96
CA ASN A 57 3.78 11.92 -10.72
C ASN A 57 3.29 12.30 -9.31
N HIS A 58 3.63 11.48 -8.31
CA HIS A 58 3.14 11.62 -6.92
C HIS A 58 1.61 11.62 -6.80
N THR A 59 0.89 11.25 -7.86
CA THR A 59 -0.54 10.97 -7.81
C THR A 59 -0.70 9.57 -7.25
N VAL A 60 -1.00 9.49 -5.95
CA VAL A 60 -1.60 8.28 -5.40
C VAL A 60 -2.90 8.06 -6.17
N VAL A 61 -3.01 6.92 -6.83
CA VAL A 61 -4.12 6.56 -7.71
C VAL A 61 -5.42 6.49 -6.91
N PHE A 62 -6.06 7.63 -6.66
CA PHE A 62 -7.40 7.74 -6.08
C PHE A 62 -8.08 9.03 -6.54
N GLN A 63 -8.32 9.14 -7.85
CA GLN A 63 -9.71 9.45 -8.21
C GLN A 63 -10.50 8.18 -7.84
N LEU A 64 -10.87 8.04 -6.56
CA LEU A 64 -11.85 7.06 -6.12
C LEU A 64 -13.03 7.25 -7.04
N SER A 65 -13.22 6.29 -7.95
CA SER A 65 -14.11 6.44 -9.08
C SER A 65 -15.53 6.76 -8.59
N PHE A 66 -16.17 7.72 -9.25
CA PHE A 66 -17.58 8.13 -9.12
C PHE A 66 -18.05 8.73 -7.78
N ASP A 67 -17.37 8.48 -6.66
CA ASP A 67 -17.84 8.88 -5.31
C ASP A 67 -16.69 9.43 -4.41
N TYR A 68 -15.82 10.25 -5.00
CA TYR A 68 -14.67 10.89 -4.35
C TYR A 68 -15.05 11.62 -3.06
N ASP A 69 -16.15 12.37 -3.08
CA ASP A 69 -16.60 13.14 -1.91
C ASP A 69 -17.06 12.28 -0.75
N ARG A 70 -17.69 11.12 -1.00
CA ARG A 70 -18.15 10.24 0.09
C ARG A 70 -17.02 9.48 0.74
N LEU A 71 -16.02 9.06 -0.04
CA LEU A 71 -14.87 8.32 0.47
C LEU A 71 -13.90 9.27 1.17
N LEU A 72 -13.79 10.52 0.70
CA LEU A 72 -13.07 11.59 1.39
C LEU A 72 -13.81 12.06 2.65
N ALA A 73 -15.15 12.13 2.67
CA ALA A 73 -15.91 12.46 3.88
C ALA A 73 -15.81 11.35 4.94
N LEU A 74 -15.79 10.08 4.53
CA LEU A 74 -15.67 8.93 5.44
C LEU A 74 -14.26 8.81 6.04
N ALA A 75 -13.21 9.11 5.27
CA ALA A 75 -11.82 9.01 5.70
C ALA A 75 -11.25 10.33 6.28
N GLY A 76 -11.58 11.47 5.68
CA GLY A 76 -11.10 12.81 6.00
C GLY A 76 -11.75 13.45 7.22
N GLY A 77 -12.82 12.85 7.73
CA GLY A 77 -13.41 13.22 9.00
C GLY A 77 -14.45 14.32 8.89
N TRP A 78 -15.63 14.02 9.42
CA TRP A 78 -16.76 14.95 9.48
C TRP A 78 -16.70 15.91 10.68
N PHE A 79 -15.84 15.63 11.66
CA PHE A 79 -15.74 16.38 12.91
C PHE A 79 -14.43 17.19 12.98
N LEU A 80 -14.54 18.53 13.08
CA LEU A 80 -13.43 19.49 13.18
C LEU A 80 -12.31 19.36 12.11
N GLY A 81 -12.59 18.79 10.94
CA GLY A 81 -11.57 18.55 9.90
C GLY A 81 -10.49 17.54 10.33
N THR A 82 -10.78 16.72 11.34
CA THR A 82 -9.87 15.70 11.87
C THR A 82 -10.25 14.34 11.30
N ALA A 83 -9.28 13.64 10.69
CA ALA A 83 -9.49 12.34 10.06
C ALA A 83 -10.22 11.36 11.01
N ASN A 84 -11.26 10.70 10.49
CA ASN A 84 -12.07 9.73 11.24
C ASN A 84 -11.23 8.62 11.94
N PRO A 85 -10.09 8.16 11.38
CA PRO A 85 -9.18 7.26 12.08
C PRO A 85 -8.58 7.80 13.38
N VAL A 86 -8.29 9.10 13.46
CA VAL A 86 -7.73 9.74 14.67
C VAL A 86 -8.78 9.78 15.77
N LEU A 87 -10.02 10.12 15.43
CA LEU A 87 -11.14 10.10 16.37
C LEU A 87 -11.40 8.69 16.90
N THR A 88 -11.30 7.68 16.03
CA THR A 88 -11.40 6.27 16.40
C THR A 88 -10.27 5.86 17.35
N MET A 89 -9.03 6.29 17.11
CA MET A 89 -7.88 6.06 17.99
C MET A 89 -8.07 6.69 19.37
N VAL A 90 -8.62 7.91 19.45
CA VAL A 90 -8.92 8.57 20.74
C VAL A 90 -10.01 7.83 21.50
N VAL A 91 -11.09 7.43 20.83
CA VAL A 91 -12.17 6.65 21.46
C VAL A 91 -11.65 5.31 21.96
N LEU A 92 -10.85 4.60 21.17
CA LEU A 92 -10.20 3.35 21.58
C LEU A 92 -9.23 3.55 22.74
N ALA A 93 -8.46 4.63 22.76
CA ALA A 93 -7.55 4.96 23.86
C ALA A 93 -8.33 5.25 25.16
N LEU A 94 -9.44 5.99 25.08
CA LEU A 94 -10.30 6.27 26.23
C LEU A 94 -10.99 5.00 26.74
N LEU A 95 -11.53 4.17 25.84
CA LEU A 95 -12.14 2.89 26.21
C LEU A 95 -11.11 1.95 26.84
N THR A 96 -9.92 1.82 26.25
CA THR A 96 -8.85 0.98 26.78
C THR A 96 -8.35 1.49 28.13
N GLY A 97 -8.16 2.80 28.27
CA GLY A 97 -7.81 3.43 29.54
C GLY A 97 -8.88 3.26 30.61
N PHE A 98 -10.15 3.32 30.25
CA PHE A 98 -11.27 3.08 31.16
C PHE A 98 -11.37 1.60 31.57
N VAL A 99 -11.20 0.67 30.64
CA VAL A 99 -11.16 -0.78 30.92
C VAL A 99 -9.99 -1.15 31.83
N LEU A 100 -8.79 -0.60 31.58
CA LEU A 100 -7.63 -0.79 32.45
C LEU A 100 -7.83 -0.18 33.84
N ARG A 101 -8.57 0.93 33.95
CA ARG A 101 -8.89 1.57 35.23
C ARG A 101 -10.05 0.90 35.99
N ILE A 102 -10.93 0.18 35.30
CA ILE A 102 -12.06 -0.57 35.88
C ILE A 102 -11.63 -1.88 36.55
N LYS A 103 -10.41 -2.36 36.28
CA LYS A 103 -9.86 -3.51 36.98
C LYS A 103 -9.17 -3.03 38.27
N PRO A 104 -9.76 -3.21 39.46
CA PRO A 104 -9.05 -3.02 40.73
C PRO A 104 -7.92 -4.03 40.88
#